data_AF-A0AAD3TRL3-F1
#
_entry.id   AF-A0AAD3TRL3-F1
#
_cell.length_a   1.000
_cell.length_b   1.000
_cell.length_c   1.000
_cell.angle_alpha   90.00
_cell.angle_beta   90.00
_cell.angle_gamma   90.00
#
_symmetry.space_group_name_H-M   'P 1'
#
loop_
_entity.id
_entity.type
_entity.pdbx_description
1 polymer ?
#
loop_
_entity_poly.entity_id
_entity_poly.type
_entity_poly.pdbx_seq_one_letter_code
_entity_poly.pdbx_strand_id
1 'polypeptide(L)'
;MFIPLAAPLMLTAAPSSGPPPLPKNIKIKTISQWQYYFNYNYGVFRAPANQGAEVEQLDIDIAYIEPQAPGAAKEPLFLPKVTVLKIRGGDMIDDDDERMDYLAEVLAAVKPSEFHWLSDEAGGGYSPTAHLVHPTVIEAGERWSEKGMLGQLVLRGGFPSSTCPDTTLMNPNKPLEFAFRKWSIEEICWDLDNFTPTAAVTIVQHYLQAVNTEYWKGACKRVPTRALIFSSMPKEALERIRNLPTKIGLAEPAVEWLQDVLFVGDGQSVSRIWGEHPSVDERLYARLRAELLVLQNRRIMPMAMLWA
;
A
#
# COMPACT_ATOMS: atom_id res chain seq x y z
N MET A 1 -40.43 -26.07 68.69
CA MET A 1 -40.28 -26.92 67.48
C MET A 1 -40.96 -26.19 66.33
N PHE A 2 -40.21 -25.42 65.53
CA PHE A 2 -40.63 -24.79 64.29
C PHE A 2 -39.37 -24.61 63.42
N ILE A 3 -39.36 -25.16 62.22
CA ILE A 3 -38.36 -25.03 61.15
C ILE A 3 -39.16 -25.05 59.83
N PRO A 4 -38.80 -24.36 58.73
CA PRO A 4 -38.23 -23.03 58.54
C PRO A 4 -39.03 -22.22 57.47
N LEU A 5 -38.61 -21.01 57.12
CA LEU A 5 -38.86 -20.45 55.78
C LEU A 5 -37.56 -19.80 55.30
N ALA A 6 -36.88 -20.50 54.41
CA ALA A 6 -35.68 -20.02 53.73
C ALA A 6 -36.08 -18.92 52.74
N ALA A 7 -35.46 -17.75 52.88
CA ALA A 7 -35.55 -16.68 51.89
C ALA A 7 -34.81 -17.10 50.61
N PRO A 8 -35.37 -16.82 49.41
CA PRO A 8 -34.71 -17.17 48.17
C PRO A 8 -33.46 -16.30 47.94
N LEU A 9 -32.39 -16.98 47.55
CA LEU A 9 -31.14 -16.44 47.01
C LEU A 9 -31.44 -15.45 45.88
N MET A 10 -31.20 -14.17 46.10
CA MET A 10 -30.97 -13.21 45.02
C MET A 10 -29.53 -13.38 44.56
N LEU A 11 -29.32 -14.31 43.61
CA LEU A 11 -28.10 -14.37 42.82
C LEU A 11 -28.09 -13.11 41.95
N THR A 12 -27.45 -12.04 42.40
CA THR A 12 -27.13 -10.91 41.52
C THR A 12 -26.15 -11.44 40.48
N ALA A 13 -26.66 -11.73 39.28
CA ALA A 13 -25.82 -11.97 38.12
C ALA A 13 -24.88 -10.76 37.97
N ALA A 14 -23.58 -10.99 38.14
CA ALA A 14 -22.58 -10.03 37.71
C ALA A 14 -22.86 -9.72 36.23
N PRO A 15 -22.85 -8.45 35.79
CA PRO A 15 -22.87 -8.15 34.37
C PRO A 15 -21.72 -8.95 33.74
N SER A 16 -22.04 -9.76 32.73
CA SER A 16 -21.02 -10.56 32.06
C SER A 16 -19.97 -9.60 31.54
N SER A 17 -18.81 -9.61 32.18
CA SER A 17 -17.62 -8.94 31.69
C SER A 17 -17.13 -9.77 30.51
N GLY A 18 -17.85 -9.67 29.38
CA GLY A 18 -17.31 -10.08 28.10
C GLY A 18 -15.95 -9.39 27.92
N PRO A 19 -15.00 -10.02 27.21
CA PRO A 19 -13.75 -9.37 26.87
C PRO A 19 -14.07 -7.99 26.24
N PRO A 20 -13.35 -6.93 26.64
CA PRO A 20 -13.64 -5.59 26.15
C PRO A 20 -13.66 -5.58 24.62
N PRO A 21 -14.57 -4.80 24.00
CA PRO A 21 -14.63 -4.74 22.54
C PRO A 21 -13.29 -4.29 21.99
N LEU A 22 -12.81 -4.96 20.95
CA LEU A 22 -11.56 -4.57 20.31
C LEU A 22 -11.69 -3.20 19.67
N PRO A 23 -10.60 -2.42 19.65
CA PRO A 23 -10.57 -1.20 18.89
C PRO A 23 -10.70 -1.53 17.39
N LYS A 24 -11.41 -0.67 16.66
CA LYS A 24 -11.50 -0.74 15.19
C LYS A 24 -10.14 -0.63 14.49
N ASN A 25 -9.16 -0.06 15.20
CA ASN A 25 -7.80 0.18 14.71
C ASN A 25 -6.82 -0.66 15.54
N ILE A 26 -6.16 -1.59 14.88
CA ILE A 26 -5.21 -2.52 15.52
C ILE A 26 -3.81 -2.23 14.99
N LYS A 27 -2.84 -2.14 15.90
CA LYS A 27 -1.43 -1.94 15.60
C LYS A 27 -0.60 -3.06 16.19
N ILE A 28 0.22 -3.69 15.37
CA ILE A 28 1.18 -4.73 15.74
C ILE A 28 2.58 -4.11 15.68
N LYS A 29 3.14 -3.84 16.86
CA LYS A 29 4.49 -3.29 17.07
C LYS A 29 5.35 -4.17 18.00
N THR A 30 4.85 -5.35 18.38
CA THR A 30 5.55 -6.29 19.25
C THR A 30 5.13 -7.72 18.93
N ILE A 31 6.01 -8.68 19.21
CA ILE A 31 5.74 -10.11 19.04
C ILE A 31 4.54 -10.54 19.90
N SER A 32 4.42 -10.03 21.12
CA SER A 32 3.29 -10.35 22.01
C SER A 32 1.94 -9.91 21.43
N GLN A 33 1.89 -8.77 20.72
CA GLN A 33 0.69 -8.34 19.99
C GLN A 33 0.39 -9.30 18.84
N TRP A 34 1.40 -9.67 18.05
CA TRP A 34 1.23 -10.64 16.95
C TRP A 34 0.62 -11.95 17.46
N GLN A 35 1.21 -12.53 18.51
CA GLN A 35 0.70 -13.76 19.12
C GLN A 35 -0.72 -13.59 19.67
N TYR A 36 -1.02 -12.51 20.37
CA TYR A 36 -2.36 -12.27 20.93
C TYR A 36 -3.45 -12.26 19.84
N TYR A 37 -3.19 -11.64 18.70
CA TYR A 37 -4.21 -11.49 17.65
C TYR A 37 -4.27 -12.67 16.68
N PHE A 38 -3.13 -13.24 16.30
CA PHE A 38 -3.02 -14.16 15.16
C PHE A 38 -2.65 -15.60 15.51
N ASN A 39 -2.34 -15.91 16.78
CA ASN A 39 -2.04 -17.27 17.21
C ASN A 39 -3.14 -18.25 16.78
N TYR A 40 -2.77 -19.43 16.33
CA TYR A 40 -3.71 -20.42 15.80
C TYR A 40 -4.72 -20.96 16.81
N ASN A 41 -4.32 -21.15 18.06
CA ASN A 41 -5.14 -21.83 19.08
C ASN A 41 -5.97 -20.84 19.91
N TYR A 42 -5.51 -19.60 20.05
CA TYR A 42 -6.13 -18.60 20.93
C TYR A 42 -6.15 -17.19 20.34
N GLY A 43 -5.76 -17.04 19.07
CA GLY A 43 -5.73 -15.75 18.40
C GLY A 43 -7.13 -15.17 18.31
N VAL A 44 -7.22 -13.90 18.67
CA VAL A 44 -8.49 -13.16 18.75
C VAL A 44 -9.20 -13.00 17.40
N PHE A 45 -8.48 -13.17 16.28
CA PHE A 45 -9.03 -13.10 14.93
C PHE A 45 -9.29 -14.48 14.29
N ARG A 46 -9.02 -15.58 15.01
CA ARG A 46 -9.24 -16.94 14.53
C ARG A 46 -10.64 -17.43 14.90
N ALA A 47 -11.35 -18.10 14.00
CA ALA A 47 -12.67 -18.67 14.31
C ALA A 47 -12.54 -19.85 15.30
N PRO A 48 -13.22 -19.84 16.47
CA PRO A 48 -14.54 -19.23 16.67
C PRO A 48 -14.53 -17.79 17.21
N ALA A 49 -13.38 -17.22 17.53
CA ALA A 49 -13.25 -15.80 17.88
C ALA A 49 -13.41 -14.93 16.60
N ASN A 50 -14.64 -14.52 16.32
CA ASN A 50 -14.97 -13.66 15.19
C ASN A 50 -14.75 -12.16 15.46
N GLN A 51 -13.92 -11.82 16.46
CA GLN A 51 -13.79 -10.45 16.95
C GLN A 51 -13.04 -9.53 15.96
N GLY A 52 -12.33 -10.13 15.00
CA GLY A 52 -11.75 -9.42 13.85
C GLY A 52 -12.78 -8.88 12.85
N ALA A 53 -14.07 -9.25 12.98
CA ALA A 53 -15.15 -8.78 12.12
C ALA A 53 -15.32 -7.26 12.09
N GLU A 54 -14.95 -6.59 13.19
CA GLU A 54 -15.16 -5.15 13.38
C GLU A 54 -13.88 -4.32 13.19
N VAL A 55 -12.76 -4.97 12.84
CA VAL A 55 -11.51 -4.25 12.58
C VAL A 55 -11.60 -3.60 11.20
N GLU A 56 -11.42 -2.28 11.18
CA GLU A 56 -11.45 -1.46 9.97
C GLU A 56 -10.03 -1.12 9.49
N GLN A 57 -9.10 -0.93 10.43
CA GLN A 57 -7.70 -0.63 10.15
C GLN A 57 -6.77 -1.63 10.82
N LEU A 58 -5.86 -2.20 10.03
CA LEU A 58 -4.82 -3.10 10.49
C LEU A 58 -3.45 -2.53 10.12
N ASP A 59 -2.57 -2.43 11.10
CA ASP A 59 -1.25 -1.82 10.96
C ASP A 59 -0.20 -2.79 11.49
N ILE A 60 0.59 -3.38 10.59
CA ILE A 60 1.51 -4.47 10.89
C ILE A 60 2.93 -4.00 10.64
N ASP A 61 3.77 -4.08 11.65
CA ASP A 61 5.21 -4.00 11.47
C ASP A 61 5.78 -5.41 11.29
N ILE A 62 6.37 -5.63 10.11
CA ILE A 62 6.83 -6.95 9.66
C ILE A 62 7.92 -7.50 10.61
N ALA A 63 8.67 -6.63 11.29
CA ALA A 63 9.72 -7.04 12.23
C ALA A 63 9.17 -7.92 13.37
N TYR A 64 7.87 -7.82 13.69
CA TYR A 64 7.25 -8.51 14.81
C TYR A 64 6.38 -9.71 14.41
N ILE A 65 6.43 -10.13 13.15
CA ILE A 65 5.81 -11.38 12.70
C ILE A 65 6.65 -12.55 13.21
N GLU A 66 6.02 -13.50 13.89
CA GLU A 66 6.70 -14.67 14.46
C GLU A 66 6.04 -15.97 14.01
N PRO A 67 6.83 -17.00 13.64
CA PRO A 67 6.31 -18.32 13.36
C PRO A 67 5.70 -18.95 14.62
N GLN A 68 4.67 -19.76 14.43
CA GLN A 68 3.97 -20.42 15.54
C GLN A 68 4.58 -21.79 15.83
N ALA A 69 4.27 -22.33 17.01
CA ALA A 69 4.69 -23.68 17.38
C ALA A 69 4.14 -24.73 16.38
N PRO A 70 4.96 -25.69 15.93
CA PRO A 70 4.55 -26.68 14.95
C PRO A 70 3.35 -27.52 15.44
N GLY A 71 2.35 -27.71 14.57
CA GLY A 71 1.19 -28.57 14.83
C GLY A 71 -0.08 -27.86 15.32
N ALA A 72 -0.11 -26.53 15.39
CA ALA A 72 -1.32 -25.80 15.73
C ALA A 72 -2.40 -25.89 14.63
N ALA A 73 -3.68 -25.93 15.03
CA ALA A 73 -4.79 -26.04 14.10
C ALA A 73 -4.97 -24.73 13.31
N LYS A 74 -4.95 -24.79 11.97
CA LYS A 74 -5.17 -23.62 11.12
C LYS A 74 -6.65 -23.23 11.07
N GLU A 75 -7.14 -22.59 12.13
CA GLU A 75 -8.44 -21.94 12.11
C GLU A 75 -8.42 -20.72 11.15
N PRO A 76 -9.50 -20.45 10.40
CA PRO A 76 -9.52 -19.35 9.45
C PRO A 76 -9.49 -17.99 10.16
N LEU A 77 -8.80 -17.02 9.57
CA LEU A 77 -8.85 -15.62 10.01
C LEU A 77 -10.15 -14.95 9.60
N PHE A 78 -10.69 -14.11 10.48
CA PHE A 78 -11.91 -13.36 10.25
C PHE A 78 -11.64 -11.86 10.26
N LEU A 79 -11.23 -11.31 9.10
CA LEU A 79 -10.92 -9.88 8.92
C LEU A 79 -11.68 -9.23 7.74
N PRO A 80 -13.02 -9.40 7.64
CA PRO A 80 -13.78 -8.99 6.45
C PRO A 80 -13.90 -7.48 6.25
N LYS A 81 -13.76 -6.65 7.29
CA LYS A 81 -13.97 -5.19 7.24
C LYS A 81 -12.69 -4.36 7.15
N VAL A 82 -11.52 -4.99 7.09
CA VAL A 82 -10.25 -4.26 6.99
C VAL A 82 -10.19 -3.54 5.65
N THR A 83 -10.38 -2.22 5.69
CA THR A 83 -10.38 -1.31 4.54
C THR A 83 -9.04 -0.60 4.40
N VAL A 84 -8.38 -0.31 5.52
CA VAL A 84 -7.05 0.31 5.56
C VAL A 84 -6.04 -0.69 6.09
N LEU A 85 -5.10 -1.11 5.25
CA LEU A 85 -4.00 -1.98 5.63
C LEU A 85 -2.69 -1.18 5.59
N LYS A 86 -1.98 -1.14 6.70
CA LYS A 86 -0.65 -0.55 6.79
C LYS A 86 0.37 -1.63 7.07
N ILE A 87 1.43 -1.63 6.30
CA ILE A 87 2.56 -2.52 6.47
C ILE A 87 3.81 -1.66 6.61
N ARG A 88 4.55 -1.86 7.71
CA ARG A 88 5.87 -1.29 7.92
C ARG A 88 6.93 -2.33 7.62
N GLY A 89 7.92 -1.95 6.81
CA GLY A 89 9.04 -2.82 6.42
C GLY A 89 10.40 -2.24 6.80
N GLY A 90 11.34 -3.14 7.13
CA GLY A 90 12.76 -2.86 7.37
C GLY A 90 13.65 -3.42 6.26
N ASP A 91 14.93 -3.00 6.26
CA ASP A 91 15.96 -3.54 5.38
C ASP A 91 16.12 -5.04 5.59
N MET A 92 16.03 -5.82 4.50
CA MET A 92 16.25 -7.26 4.50
C MET A 92 15.44 -7.98 5.59
N ILE A 93 14.17 -8.26 5.29
CA ILE A 93 13.53 -9.44 5.88
C ILE A 93 14.45 -10.60 5.46
N ASP A 94 15.35 -11.02 6.35
CA ASP A 94 16.06 -12.28 6.20
C ASP A 94 15.03 -13.32 5.75
N ASP A 95 15.37 -14.11 4.72
CA ASP A 95 14.57 -15.10 3.98
C ASP A 95 13.96 -16.21 4.89
N ASP A 96 13.24 -15.82 5.93
CA ASP A 96 12.45 -16.70 6.79
C ASP A 96 11.09 -16.85 6.11
N ASP A 97 11.09 -17.73 5.10
CA ASP A 97 9.90 -18.15 4.36
C ASP A 97 8.72 -18.46 5.30
N GLU A 98 9.01 -19.01 6.48
CA GLU A 98 7.98 -19.36 7.45
C GLU A 98 7.25 -18.11 7.95
N ARG A 99 7.96 -17.06 8.35
CA ARG A 99 7.35 -15.77 8.77
C ARG A 99 6.49 -15.18 7.67
N MET A 100 6.96 -15.25 6.43
CA MET A 100 6.26 -14.68 5.29
C MET A 100 5.01 -15.47 4.90
N ASP A 101 4.97 -16.79 5.15
CA ASP A 101 3.75 -17.60 5.01
C ASP A 101 2.64 -17.13 5.96
N TYR A 102 2.97 -16.75 7.20
CA TYR A 102 1.96 -16.22 8.12
C TYR A 102 1.48 -14.83 7.68
N LEU A 103 2.37 -13.99 7.16
CA LEU A 103 1.94 -12.74 6.55
C LEU A 103 1.00 -13.01 5.37
N ALA A 104 1.34 -13.97 4.50
CA ALA A 104 0.54 -14.34 3.33
C ALA A 104 -0.89 -14.75 3.71
N GLU A 105 -1.04 -15.48 4.82
CA GLU A 105 -2.33 -15.87 5.39
C GLU A 105 -3.17 -14.65 5.81
N VAL A 106 -2.57 -13.70 6.52
CA VAL A 106 -3.23 -12.44 6.90
C VAL A 106 -3.63 -11.64 5.66
N LEU A 107 -2.73 -11.51 4.68
CA LEU A 107 -2.99 -10.78 3.45
C LEU A 107 -4.09 -11.43 2.59
N ALA A 108 -4.25 -12.76 2.68
CA ALA A 108 -5.34 -13.47 2.02
C ALA A 108 -6.71 -13.24 2.68
N ALA A 109 -6.73 -12.93 3.98
CA ALA A 109 -7.95 -12.71 4.76
C ALA A 109 -8.51 -11.28 4.66
N VAL A 110 -7.69 -10.32 4.23
CA VAL A 110 -8.06 -8.90 4.11
C VAL A 110 -8.40 -8.49 2.68
N LYS A 111 -9.21 -7.42 2.56
CA LYS A 111 -9.62 -6.82 1.28
C LYS A 111 -9.52 -5.29 1.36
N PRO A 112 -8.29 -4.74 1.45
CA PRO A 112 -8.11 -3.31 1.66
C PRO A 112 -8.53 -2.50 0.43
N SER A 113 -9.19 -1.37 0.66
CA SER A 113 -9.37 -0.30 -0.32
C SER A 113 -8.19 0.67 -0.34
N GLU A 114 -7.46 0.76 0.78
CA GLU A 114 -6.32 1.64 0.99
C GLU A 114 -5.15 0.82 1.57
N PHE A 115 -4.00 0.87 0.88
CA PHE A 115 -2.79 0.16 1.29
C PHE A 115 -1.65 1.14 1.56
N HIS A 116 -1.05 1.06 2.75
CA HIS A 116 0.06 1.92 3.16
C HIS A 116 1.32 1.07 3.26
N TRP A 117 2.30 1.35 2.41
CA TRP A 117 3.64 0.82 2.55
C TRP A 117 4.53 1.89 3.19
N LEU A 118 4.95 1.63 4.42
CA LEU A 118 5.62 2.60 5.27
C LEU A 118 7.03 2.13 5.63
N SER A 119 7.97 3.07 5.67
CA SER A 119 9.28 2.88 6.26
C SER A 119 9.18 2.58 7.75
N ASP A 120 10.11 1.77 8.26
CA ASP A 120 10.28 1.54 9.70
C ASP A 120 10.46 2.87 10.47
N GLU A 121 9.70 3.02 11.57
CA GLU A 121 9.80 4.15 12.50
C GLU A 121 10.96 3.96 13.50
N ALA A 122 11.40 2.72 13.74
CA ALA A 122 12.35 2.36 14.80
C ALA A 122 13.82 2.64 14.44
N GLY A 123 14.17 2.65 13.15
CA GLY A 123 15.56 2.72 12.67
C GLY A 123 16.19 4.11 12.53
N GLY A 124 15.50 5.20 12.88
CA GLY A 124 16.08 6.54 12.73
C GLY A 124 16.30 6.95 11.26
N GLY A 125 15.22 6.91 10.46
CA GLY A 125 15.12 7.71 9.23
C GLY A 125 15.72 7.14 7.95
N TYR A 126 16.31 5.95 7.95
CA TYR A 126 16.85 5.34 6.73
C TYR A 126 16.22 3.97 6.49
N SER A 127 15.25 3.92 5.59
CA SER A 127 14.64 2.68 5.12
C SER A 127 14.55 2.69 3.59
N PRO A 128 15.31 1.84 2.89
CA PRO A 128 15.28 1.63 1.44
C PRO A 128 14.03 0.86 0.97
N THR A 129 12.83 1.32 1.29
CA THR A 129 11.67 0.42 1.39
C THR A 129 10.90 0.15 0.10
N ALA A 130 11.04 0.91 -0.99
CA ALA A 130 10.16 0.73 -2.16
C ALA A 130 10.59 -0.37 -3.17
N HIS A 131 11.82 -0.89 -3.06
CA HIS A 131 12.40 -1.86 -4.02
C HIS A 131 12.75 -3.21 -3.37
N LEU A 132 12.73 -3.29 -2.04
CA LEU A 132 12.92 -4.52 -1.26
C LEU A 132 11.58 -4.94 -0.63
N VAL A 133 10.52 -4.93 -1.44
CA VAL A 133 9.21 -5.41 -1.01
C VAL A 133 9.18 -6.93 -1.18
N HIS A 134 8.84 -7.65 -0.10
CA HIS A 134 8.77 -9.11 -0.16
C HIS A 134 7.76 -9.59 -1.22
N PRO A 135 8.05 -10.65 -2.01
CA PRO A 135 7.14 -11.19 -3.03
C PRO A 135 5.73 -11.45 -2.53
N THR A 136 5.56 -11.92 -1.30
CA THR A 136 4.25 -12.13 -0.66
C THR A 136 3.36 -10.88 -0.67
N VAL A 137 3.94 -9.71 -0.43
CA VAL A 137 3.21 -8.43 -0.45
C VAL A 137 2.85 -8.06 -1.89
N ILE A 138 3.79 -8.25 -2.82
CA ILE A 138 3.59 -8.00 -4.26
C ILE A 138 2.43 -8.85 -4.78
N GLU A 139 2.44 -10.15 -4.52
CA GLU A 139 1.40 -11.11 -4.91
C GLU A 139 0.04 -10.80 -4.27
N ALA A 140 0.02 -10.37 -3.01
CA ALA A 140 -1.21 -9.94 -2.36
C ALA A 140 -1.84 -8.74 -3.09
N GLY A 141 -1.05 -7.70 -3.40
CA GLY A 141 -1.60 -6.54 -4.11
C GLY A 141 -1.91 -6.80 -5.58
N GLU A 142 -1.22 -7.73 -6.25
CA GLU A 142 -1.66 -8.20 -7.58
C GLU A 142 -3.06 -8.82 -7.49
N ARG A 143 -3.33 -9.66 -6.48
CA ARG A 143 -4.67 -10.25 -6.25
C ARG A 143 -5.74 -9.21 -5.92
N TRP A 144 -5.43 -8.20 -5.11
CA TRP A 144 -6.38 -7.11 -4.81
C TRP A 144 -6.64 -6.25 -6.05
N SER A 145 -5.59 -5.94 -6.81
CA SER A 145 -5.67 -5.20 -8.06
C SER A 145 -6.54 -5.92 -9.10
N GLU A 146 -6.39 -7.23 -9.28
CA GLU A 146 -7.18 -8.00 -10.25
C GLU A 146 -8.68 -7.97 -9.94
N LYS A 147 -9.02 -7.82 -8.65
CA LYS A 147 -10.39 -7.70 -8.18
C LYS A 147 -10.90 -6.26 -8.15
N GLY A 148 -10.09 -5.29 -8.59
CA GLY A 148 -10.43 -3.86 -8.56
C GLY A 148 -10.67 -3.31 -7.15
N MET A 149 -10.01 -3.89 -6.14
CA MET A 149 -10.24 -3.53 -4.73
C MET A 149 -9.44 -2.29 -4.30
N LEU A 150 -8.27 -2.05 -4.91
CA LEU A 150 -7.35 -1.01 -4.49
C LEU A 150 -7.74 0.36 -5.07
N GLY A 151 -8.24 1.23 -4.21
CA GLY A 151 -8.47 2.64 -4.53
C GLY A 151 -7.18 3.45 -4.36
N GLN A 152 -6.51 3.32 -3.21
CA GLN A 152 -5.37 4.18 -2.86
C GLN A 152 -4.15 3.38 -2.39
N LEU A 153 -2.98 3.78 -2.86
CA LEU A 153 -1.66 3.34 -2.40
C LEU A 153 -0.93 4.52 -1.77
N VAL A 154 -0.59 4.42 -0.49
CA VAL A 154 0.25 5.39 0.22
C VAL A 154 1.64 4.81 0.41
N LEU A 155 2.65 5.53 -0.07
CA LEU A 155 4.06 5.18 0.06
C LEU A 155 4.74 6.21 0.96
N ARG A 156 5.39 5.76 2.02
CA ARG A 156 6.25 6.62 2.86
C ARG A 156 7.60 5.94 2.99
N GLY A 157 8.64 6.56 2.45
CA GLY A 157 9.93 5.92 2.20
C GLY A 157 10.24 5.83 0.71
N GLY A 158 11.46 5.44 0.34
CA GLY A 158 11.96 5.61 -1.02
C GLY A 158 13.05 4.63 -1.39
N PHE A 159 13.72 4.89 -2.53
CA PHE A 159 14.91 4.13 -2.95
C PHE A 159 16.10 4.44 -2.03
N PRO A 160 17.12 3.57 -1.94
CA PRO A 160 18.22 3.78 -1.01
C PRO A 160 18.86 5.16 -1.25
N SER A 161 19.10 5.92 -0.19
CA SER A 161 19.97 7.08 -0.22
C SER A 161 21.42 6.63 -0.53
N SER A 162 22.26 7.56 -1.02
CA SER A 162 23.67 7.40 -1.42
C SER A 162 24.63 6.82 -0.36
N THR A 163 24.12 6.39 0.79
CA THR A 163 24.84 5.69 1.86
C THR A 163 24.67 4.17 1.79
N CYS A 164 23.82 3.65 0.90
CA CYS A 164 23.83 2.23 0.56
C CYS A 164 25.15 1.93 -0.15
N PRO A 165 25.99 0.99 0.34
CA PRO A 165 27.30 0.70 -0.26
C PRO A 165 27.19 0.20 -1.71
N ASP A 166 25.98 -0.17 -2.15
CA ASP A 166 25.69 -0.61 -3.50
C ASP A 166 25.04 0.49 -4.36
N THR A 167 25.85 1.49 -4.73
CA THR A 167 25.51 2.51 -5.75
C THR A 167 25.11 1.92 -7.11
N THR A 168 25.23 0.59 -7.31
CA THR A 168 24.79 -0.10 -8.52
C THR A 168 23.26 -0.22 -8.65
N LEU A 169 22.50 -0.01 -7.56
CA LEU A 169 21.03 0.05 -7.54
C LEU A 169 20.48 1.43 -7.93
N MET A 170 21.31 2.48 -7.87
CA MET A 170 21.01 3.85 -8.30
C MET A 170 21.53 4.11 -9.72
N ASN A 171 21.67 3.06 -10.54
CA ASN A 171 22.03 3.24 -11.94
C ASN A 171 20.78 3.76 -12.68
N PRO A 172 20.78 5.00 -13.22
CA PRO A 172 19.66 5.54 -13.99
C PRO A 172 19.36 4.73 -15.27
N ASN A 173 20.27 3.82 -15.65
CA ASN A 173 20.16 2.92 -16.79
C ASN A 173 19.75 1.49 -16.41
N LYS A 174 19.67 1.13 -15.12
CA LYS A 174 19.04 -0.14 -14.72
C LYS A 174 17.54 0.12 -14.51
N PRO A 175 16.65 -0.69 -15.10
CA PRO A 175 15.23 -0.62 -14.78
C PRO A 175 15.05 -1.01 -13.32
N LEU A 176 14.78 -0.02 -12.47
CA LEU A 176 14.30 -0.28 -11.11
C LEU A 176 12.92 -0.92 -11.25
N GLU A 177 12.80 -2.17 -10.82
CA GLU A 177 11.51 -2.84 -10.73
C GLU A 177 10.71 -2.18 -9.61
N PHE A 178 9.85 -1.23 -9.98
CA PHE A 178 8.88 -0.67 -9.06
C PHE A 178 7.94 -1.79 -8.60
N ALA A 179 8.04 -2.21 -7.33
CA ALA A 179 7.35 -3.41 -6.82
C ALA A 179 5.83 -3.39 -7.07
N PHE A 180 5.24 -2.19 -7.05
CA PHE A 180 3.80 -1.97 -7.23
C PHE A 180 3.40 -1.67 -8.68
N ARG A 181 4.32 -1.76 -9.66
CA ARG A 181 4.10 -1.38 -11.07
C ARG A 181 2.95 -2.11 -11.76
N LYS A 182 2.69 -3.34 -11.33
CA LYS A 182 1.63 -4.18 -11.89
C LYS A 182 0.27 -3.94 -11.25
N TRP A 183 0.20 -3.18 -10.17
CA TRP A 183 -1.06 -2.95 -9.44
C TRP A 183 -1.89 -1.88 -10.17
N SER A 184 -3.15 -2.22 -10.44
CA SER A 184 -4.19 -1.29 -10.88
C SER A 184 -4.69 -0.54 -9.66
N ILE A 185 -4.27 0.72 -9.53
CA ILE A 185 -4.57 1.60 -8.39
C ILE A 185 -5.13 2.91 -8.94
N GLU A 186 -6.19 3.44 -8.33
CA GLU A 186 -6.75 4.73 -8.75
C GLU A 186 -5.86 5.91 -8.34
N GLU A 187 -5.35 5.91 -7.11
CA GLU A 187 -4.54 6.99 -6.56
C GLU A 187 -3.25 6.48 -5.88
N ILE A 188 -2.12 7.06 -6.25
CA ILE A 188 -0.83 6.83 -5.58
C ILE A 188 -0.41 8.11 -4.87
N CYS A 189 -0.32 8.06 -3.54
CA CYS A 189 0.23 9.11 -2.70
C CYS A 189 1.63 8.72 -2.24
N TRP A 190 2.65 9.47 -2.60
CA TRP A 190 4.04 9.23 -2.21
C TRP A 190 4.56 10.38 -1.36
N ASP A 191 4.73 10.10 -0.07
CA ASP A 191 5.33 11.03 0.88
C ASP A 191 6.85 10.90 0.86
N LEU A 192 7.49 11.99 0.44
CA LEU A 192 8.94 12.11 0.30
C LEU A 192 9.54 12.95 1.44
N ASP A 193 8.87 12.96 2.59
CA ASP A 193 9.40 13.48 3.84
C ASP A 193 10.77 12.84 4.16
N ASN A 194 11.73 13.66 4.59
CA ASN A 194 13.13 13.31 4.85
C ASN A 194 14.01 12.92 3.63
N PHE A 195 13.52 13.08 2.39
CA PHE A 195 14.35 12.83 1.19
C PHE A 195 15.18 14.05 0.78
N THR A 196 16.41 13.79 0.34
CA THR A 196 17.23 14.83 -0.31
C THR A 196 16.61 15.22 -1.66
N PRO A 197 16.82 16.46 -2.14
CA PRO A 197 16.31 16.88 -3.45
C PRO A 197 16.76 15.98 -4.60
N THR A 198 17.96 15.39 -4.53
CA THR A 198 18.44 14.45 -5.55
C THR A 198 17.69 13.14 -5.50
N ALA A 199 17.45 12.58 -4.31
CA ALA A 199 16.72 11.33 -4.16
C ALA A 199 15.26 11.47 -4.63
N ALA A 200 14.62 12.60 -4.30
CA ALA A 200 13.30 12.97 -4.80
C ALA A 200 13.20 12.95 -6.34
N VAL A 201 14.13 13.62 -7.02
CA VAL A 201 14.18 13.66 -8.49
C VAL A 201 14.39 12.26 -9.08
N THR A 202 15.27 11.46 -8.47
CA THR A 202 15.55 10.08 -8.89
C THR A 202 14.30 9.20 -8.78
N ILE A 203 13.56 9.30 -7.67
CA ILE A 203 12.30 8.58 -7.46
C ILE A 203 11.30 8.89 -8.57
N VAL A 204 11.04 10.19 -8.80
CA VAL A 204 10.11 10.64 -9.83
C VAL A 204 10.58 10.18 -11.21
N GLN A 205 11.87 10.34 -11.53
CA GLN A 205 12.44 9.91 -12.81
C GLN A 205 12.23 8.42 -13.06
N HIS A 206 12.50 7.55 -12.08
CA HIS A 206 12.31 6.11 -12.24
C HIS A 206 10.84 5.74 -12.43
N TYR A 207 9.94 6.36 -11.67
CA TYR A 207 8.51 6.15 -11.87
C TYR A 207 8.09 6.54 -13.29
N LEU A 208 8.51 7.72 -13.78
CA LEU A 208 8.19 8.16 -15.14
C LEU A 208 8.79 7.25 -16.22
N GLN A 209 10.00 6.73 -16.02
CA GLN A 209 10.62 5.75 -16.92
C GLN A 209 9.86 4.42 -16.93
N ALA A 210 9.40 3.94 -15.77
CA ALA A 210 8.57 2.74 -15.66
C ALA A 210 7.24 2.94 -16.39
N VAL A 211 6.57 4.08 -16.16
CA VAL A 211 5.32 4.43 -16.85
C VAL A 211 5.52 4.49 -18.37
N ASN A 212 6.59 5.13 -18.84
CA ASN A 212 6.91 5.21 -20.27
C ASN A 212 7.10 3.82 -20.89
N THR A 213 7.83 2.95 -20.19
CA THR A 213 8.14 1.61 -20.69
C THR A 213 6.91 0.71 -20.68
N GLU A 214 6.11 0.77 -19.63
CA GLU A 214 5.03 -0.18 -19.41
C GLU A 214 3.75 0.20 -20.12
N TYR A 215 3.32 1.46 -20.03
CA TYR A 215 2.06 1.91 -20.63
C TYR A 215 2.22 2.32 -22.09
N TRP A 216 3.33 3.01 -22.42
CA TRP A 216 3.48 3.64 -23.74
C TRP A 216 4.30 2.81 -24.71
N LYS A 217 5.35 2.12 -24.24
CA LYS A 217 6.15 1.18 -25.05
C LYS A 217 5.66 -0.25 -24.99
N GLY A 218 4.68 -0.53 -24.12
CA GLY A 218 3.81 -1.68 -24.28
C GLY A 218 4.23 -2.96 -23.56
N ALA A 219 4.44 -2.91 -22.24
CA ALA A 219 4.51 -4.11 -21.42
C ALA A 219 3.18 -4.41 -20.68
N CYS A 220 2.41 -3.39 -20.30
CA CYS A 220 1.26 -3.55 -19.40
C CYS A 220 -0.09 -3.59 -20.14
N LYS A 221 -1.08 -4.30 -19.58
CA LYS A 221 -2.45 -4.45 -20.10
C LYS A 221 -3.50 -3.75 -19.20
N ARG A 222 -3.07 -2.87 -18.29
CA ARG A 222 -3.92 -2.30 -17.23
C ARG A 222 -4.08 -0.79 -17.40
N VAL A 223 -5.16 -0.26 -16.83
CA VAL A 223 -5.50 1.16 -16.84
C VAL A 223 -4.45 1.92 -16.03
N PRO A 224 -3.92 3.05 -16.53
CA PRO A 224 -2.93 3.81 -15.80
C PRO A 224 -3.56 4.52 -14.59
N THR A 225 -2.75 4.78 -13.55
CA THR A 225 -3.16 5.46 -12.30
C THR A 225 -3.86 6.78 -12.59
N ARG A 226 -4.97 7.11 -11.91
CA ARG A 226 -5.73 8.35 -12.16
C ARG A 226 -5.14 9.57 -11.47
N ALA A 227 -4.46 9.38 -10.35
CA ALA A 227 -3.77 10.46 -9.64
C ALA A 227 -2.46 9.95 -9.03
N LEU A 228 -1.38 10.71 -9.23
CA LEU A 228 -0.06 10.49 -8.66
C LEU A 228 0.35 11.75 -7.90
N ILE A 229 0.42 11.65 -6.59
CA ILE A 229 0.66 12.78 -5.69
C ILE A 229 2.00 12.55 -5.01
N PHE A 230 2.98 13.44 -5.25
CA PHE A 230 4.21 13.49 -4.44
C PHE A 230 4.08 14.62 -3.42
N SER A 231 4.03 14.28 -2.13
CA SER A 231 4.02 15.26 -1.05
C SER A 231 5.41 15.52 -0.47
N SER A 232 5.54 16.60 0.29
CA SER A 232 6.77 16.97 1.00
C SER A 232 7.95 17.22 0.04
N MET A 233 7.68 17.83 -1.12
CA MET A 233 8.71 18.02 -2.15
C MET A 233 9.67 19.18 -1.87
N PRO A 234 11.00 18.96 -1.83
CA PRO A 234 11.97 20.04 -1.74
C PRO A 234 11.90 20.96 -2.95
N LYS A 235 12.02 22.28 -2.70
CA LYS A 235 11.94 23.29 -3.76
C LYS A 235 13.01 23.10 -4.83
N GLU A 236 14.23 22.66 -4.48
CA GLU A 236 15.28 22.39 -5.47
C GLU A 236 14.97 21.19 -6.37
N ALA A 237 14.16 20.24 -5.90
CA ALA A 237 13.73 19.09 -6.69
C ALA A 237 12.72 19.49 -7.77
N LEU A 238 11.83 20.45 -7.48
CA LEU A 238 10.77 20.89 -8.38
C LEU A 238 11.30 21.38 -9.74
N GLU A 239 12.31 22.26 -9.73
CA GLU A 239 12.90 22.78 -10.97
C GLU A 239 13.56 21.69 -11.82
N ARG A 240 14.11 20.66 -11.16
CA ARG A 240 14.68 19.49 -11.84
C ARG A 240 13.59 18.61 -12.44
N ILE A 241 12.49 18.39 -11.71
CA ILE A 241 11.34 17.58 -12.14
C ILE A 241 10.61 18.21 -13.32
N ARG A 242 10.47 19.54 -13.36
CA ARG A 242 9.84 20.25 -14.48
C ARG A 242 10.45 19.91 -15.84
N ASN A 243 11.77 19.68 -15.87
CA ASN A 243 12.52 19.37 -17.08
C ASN A 243 12.64 17.85 -17.36
N LEU A 244 12.10 16.98 -16.49
CA LEU A 244 12.23 15.52 -16.65
C LEU A 244 11.54 14.96 -17.90
N PRO A 245 10.31 15.37 -18.29
CA PRO A 245 9.66 14.80 -19.47
C PRO A 245 10.49 14.89 -20.74
N THR A 246 11.10 16.06 -20.98
CA THR A 246 12.00 16.31 -22.11
C THR A 246 13.28 15.49 -22.01
N LYS A 247 13.87 15.41 -20.81
CA LYS A 247 15.11 14.63 -20.58
C LYS A 247 14.94 13.13 -20.77
N ILE A 248 13.79 12.59 -20.37
CA ILE A 248 13.47 11.16 -20.48
C ILE A 248 13.02 10.79 -21.91
N GLY A 249 12.65 11.78 -22.73
CA GLY A 249 12.12 11.54 -24.07
C GLY A 249 10.74 10.88 -24.02
N LEU A 250 9.86 11.37 -23.15
CA LEU A 250 8.46 10.92 -23.10
C LEU A 250 7.74 11.32 -24.40
N ALA A 251 6.93 10.41 -24.95
CA ALA A 251 6.08 10.73 -26.08
C ALA A 251 5.05 11.80 -25.71
N GLU A 252 4.67 12.65 -26.65
CA GLU A 252 3.72 13.75 -26.43
C GLU A 252 2.40 13.32 -25.73
N PRO A 253 1.74 12.21 -26.10
CA PRO A 253 0.55 11.73 -25.37
C PRO A 253 0.81 11.36 -23.90
N ALA A 254 2.01 10.90 -23.58
CA ALA A 254 2.40 10.59 -22.21
C ALA A 254 2.61 11.85 -21.39
N VAL A 255 3.15 12.90 -22.01
CA VAL A 255 3.32 14.22 -21.37
C VAL A 255 1.96 14.86 -21.10
N GLU A 256 1.04 14.81 -22.07
CA GLU A 256 -0.34 15.31 -21.90
C GLU A 256 -1.07 14.58 -20.76
N TRP A 257 -0.97 13.24 -20.72
CA TRP A 257 -1.58 12.45 -19.65
C TRP A 257 -0.99 12.78 -18.27
N LEU A 258 0.34 12.92 -18.19
CA LEU A 258 1.04 13.26 -16.96
C LEU A 258 0.67 14.65 -16.40
N GLN A 259 0.28 15.60 -17.25
CA GLN A 259 -0.21 16.90 -16.80
C GLN A 259 -1.51 16.81 -15.99
N ASP A 260 -2.37 15.83 -16.29
CA ASP A 260 -3.60 15.65 -15.53
C ASP A 260 -3.41 14.79 -14.28
N VAL A 261 -2.49 13.83 -14.34
CA VAL A 261 -2.33 12.80 -13.31
C VAL A 261 -1.29 13.15 -12.26
N LEU A 262 -0.23 13.90 -12.59
CA LEU A 262 0.85 14.19 -11.63
C LEU A 262 0.60 15.49 -10.85
N PHE A 263 0.69 15.34 -9.54
CA PHE A 263 0.49 16.36 -8.55
C PHE A 263 1.67 16.39 -7.60
N VAL A 264 2.12 17.58 -7.21
CA VAL A 264 3.18 17.77 -6.23
C VAL A 264 2.80 18.84 -5.23
N GLY A 265 3.04 18.53 -3.96
CA GLY A 265 2.76 19.43 -2.86
C GLY A 265 3.96 19.69 -1.94
N ASP A 266 3.95 20.90 -1.38
CA ASP A 266 4.71 21.29 -0.19
C ASP A 266 3.67 21.38 0.95
N GLY A 267 3.64 20.38 1.84
CA GLY A 267 2.61 20.28 2.88
C GLY A 267 1.19 20.01 2.35
N GLN A 268 0.22 20.85 2.72
CA GLN A 268 -1.20 20.67 2.38
C GLN A 268 -1.62 21.23 1.01
N SER A 269 -0.75 22.02 0.35
CA SER A 269 -1.05 22.56 -0.98
C SER A 269 -0.45 21.65 -2.04
N VAL A 270 -1.31 21.10 -2.90
CA VAL A 270 -0.93 20.21 -4.01
C VAL A 270 -1.23 20.92 -5.33
N SER A 271 -0.27 20.92 -6.24
CA SER A 271 -0.36 21.59 -7.54
C SER A 271 0.20 20.72 -8.66
N ARG A 272 -0.27 20.93 -9.89
CA ARG A 272 0.29 20.25 -11.06
C ARG A 272 1.67 20.85 -11.38
N ILE A 273 2.62 20.01 -11.74
CA ILE A 273 3.99 20.44 -12.02
C ILE A 273 4.18 21.01 -13.44
N TRP A 274 3.49 20.44 -14.42
CA TRP A 274 3.76 20.71 -15.83
C TRP A 274 2.64 21.49 -16.51
N GLY A 275 3.05 22.41 -17.39
CA GLY A 275 2.18 23.11 -18.32
C GLY A 275 1.42 24.30 -17.73
N GLU A 276 0.77 25.04 -18.62
CA GLU A 276 -0.38 25.86 -18.25
C GLU A 276 -1.51 24.94 -17.77
N HIS A 277 -2.50 25.46 -17.04
CA HIS A 277 -3.64 24.67 -16.59
C HIS A 277 -4.78 24.81 -17.60
N PRO A 278 -4.83 23.95 -18.66
CA PRO A 278 -5.94 23.97 -19.60
C PRO A 278 -7.24 23.67 -18.88
N SER A 279 -8.34 23.97 -19.55
CA SER A 279 -9.68 23.78 -19.00
C SER A 279 -9.91 22.33 -18.55
N VAL A 280 -10.84 22.12 -17.61
CA VAL A 280 -11.17 20.77 -17.11
C VAL A 280 -11.51 19.82 -18.26
N ASP A 281 -12.25 20.32 -19.26
CA ASP A 281 -12.73 19.54 -20.39
C ASP A 281 -11.58 19.11 -21.33
N GLU A 282 -10.64 20.01 -21.63
CA GLU A 282 -9.47 19.69 -22.45
C GLU A 282 -8.58 18.64 -21.77
N ARG A 283 -8.42 18.72 -20.45
CA ARG A 283 -7.64 17.73 -19.68
C ARG A 283 -8.30 16.37 -19.65
N LEU A 284 -9.61 16.33 -19.39
CA LEU A 284 -10.36 15.08 -19.39
C LEU A 284 -10.31 14.44 -20.78
N TYR A 285 -10.44 15.24 -21.83
CA TYR A 285 -10.31 14.77 -23.21
C TYR A 285 -8.92 14.21 -23.51
N ALA A 286 -7.85 14.92 -23.12
CA ALA A 286 -6.48 14.45 -23.29
C ALA A 286 -6.24 13.14 -22.53
N ARG A 287 -6.74 13.02 -21.30
CA ARG A 287 -6.66 11.79 -20.50
C ARG A 287 -7.41 10.64 -21.16
N LEU A 288 -8.65 10.85 -21.56
CA LEU A 288 -9.46 9.83 -22.25
C LEU A 288 -8.82 9.41 -23.58
N ARG A 289 -8.26 10.36 -24.34
CA ARG A 289 -7.53 10.06 -25.57
C ARG A 289 -6.30 9.20 -25.29
N ALA A 290 -5.51 9.55 -24.29
CA ALA A 290 -4.36 8.76 -23.83
C ALA A 290 -4.76 7.33 -23.42
N GLU A 291 -5.80 7.20 -22.58
CA GLU A 291 -6.35 5.91 -22.15
C GLU A 291 -6.83 5.08 -23.36
N LEU A 292 -7.57 5.70 -24.29
CA LEU A 292 -8.03 5.05 -25.52
C LEU A 292 -6.89 4.60 -26.42
N LEU A 293 -5.80 5.36 -26.54
CA LEU A 293 -4.63 4.98 -27.33
C LEU A 293 -3.94 3.74 -26.75
N VAL A 294 -3.85 3.66 -25.42
CA VAL A 294 -3.32 2.47 -24.71
C VAL A 294 -4.22 1.26 -24.96
N LEU A 295 -5.55 1.44 -24.92
CA LEU A 295 -6.55 0.39 -25.15
C LEU A 295 -6.69 -0.01 -26.62
N GLN A 296 -6.47 0.89 -27.58
CA GLN A 296 -6.58 0.58 -29.02
C GLN A 296 -5.35 -0.15 -29.54
N ASN A 297 -4.16 0.23 -29.09
CA ASN A 297 -2.90 -0.42 -29.48
C ASN A 297 -2.78 -1.88 -29.00
N ARG A 298 -3.70 -2.32 -28.12
CA ARG A 298 -3.73 -3.66 -27.55
C ARG A 298 -5.18 -4.05 -27.47
N ARG A 299 -5.71 -4.90 -28.38
CA ARG A 299 -7.08 -5.47 -28.36
C ARG A 299 -7.48 -5.98 -26.95
N ILE A 300 -7.81 -5.06 -26.05
CA ILE A 300 -8.31 -5.28 -24.70
C ILE A 300 -9.77 -4.96 -24.87
N MET A 301 -10.62 -5.98 -24.79
CA MET A 301 -12.05 -5.75 -24.77
C MET A 301 -12.34 -4.78 -23.63
N PRO A 302 -13.18 -3.75 -23.86
CA PRO A 302 -13.57 -2.85 -22.79
C PRO A 302 -14.13 -3.70 -21.65
N MET A 303 -13.60 -3.50 -20.44
CA MET A 303 -14.30 -3.90 -19.23
C MET A 303 -15.72 -3.37 -19.38
N ALA A 304 -16.68 -4.27 -19.27
CA ALA A 304 -18.08 -3.96 -19.35
C ALA A 304 -18.35 -2.65 -18.61
N MET A 305 -19.10 -1.77 -19.26
CA MET A 305 -19.89 -0.76 -18.59
C MET A 305 -20.66 -1.46 -17.45
N LEU A 306 -20.10 -1.48 -16.25
CA LEU A 306 -20.81 -1.74 -15.01
C LEU A 306 -21.50 -0.44 -14.62
N TRP A 307 -22.50 -0.09 -15.44
CA TRP A 307 -23.64 0.73 -15.05
C TRP A 307 -24.87 -0.13 -15.32
N ALA A 308 -25.25 -0.90 -14.30
CA ALA A 308 -26.60 -1.41 -14.04
C ALA A 308 -26.62 -1.92 -12.59
#